data_AF-A0A6M1R8W1-F1
#
_entry.id   AF-A0A6M1R8W1-F1
#
_cell.length_a   1.000
_cell.length_b   1.000
_cell.length_c   1.000
_cell.angle_alpha   90.00
_cell.angle_beta   90.00
_cell.angle_gamma   90.00
#
_symmetry.space_group_name_H-M   'P 1'
#
loop_
_entity.id
_entity.type
_entity.pdbx_description
1 polymer ?
#
loop_
_entity_poly.entity_id
_entity_poly.type
_entity_poly.pdbx_seq_one_letter_code
_entity_poly.pdbx_strand_id
1 'polypeptide(L)' 'MYDDQLISLINKGYELVCVVGQGCQHWEDVIDELAVGDGTDPKFIVTTSHPDESVEDVVEFAKALSTSVASDIDIVQI' A
#
# COMPACT_ATOMS: atom_id res chain seq x y z
N MET A 1 -2.69 9.25 16.20
CA MET A 1 -2.05 10.22 15.28
C MET A 1 -1.29 9.37 14.30
N TYR A 2 -1.73 9.32 13.05
CA TYR A 2 -1.09 8.51 12.02
C TYR A 2 0.30 9.09 11.69
N ASP A 3 1.22 8.24 11.26
CA ASP A 3 2.58 8.66 10.91
C ASP A 3 2.54 9.62 9.70
N ASP A 4 3.16 10.80 9.83
CA ASP A 4 3.25 11.79 8.74
C ASP A 4 3.89 11.18 7.47
N GLN A 5 4.78 10.19 7.64
CA GLN A 5 5.38 9.45 6.54
C GLN A 5 4.35 8.60 5.79
N LEU A 6 3.46 7.92 6.52
CA LEU A 6 2.40 7.10 5.92
C LEU A 6 1.40 7.96 5.14
N ILE A 7 1.00 9.10 5.70
CA ILE A 7 0.14 10.05 5.02
C ILE A 7 0.81 10.58 3.75
N SER A 8 2.11 10.87 3.80
CA SER A 8 2.86 11.28 2.61
C SER A 8 2.90 10.19 1.55
N LEU A 9 3.02 8.90 1.93
CA LEU A 9 3.04 7.78 0.98
C LEU A 9 1.69 7.62 0.28
N ILE A 10 0.59 7.65 1.04
CA ILE A 10 -0.77 7.54 0.50
C ILE A 10 -1.06 8.66 -0.52
N ASN A 11 -0.50 9.84 -0.30
CA ASN A 11 -0.67 10.98 -1.20
C ASN A 11 0.22 10.96 -2.46
N LYS A 12 1.10 9.98 -2.64
CA LYS A 12 1.93 9.86 -3.86
C LYS A 12 1.18 9.32 -5.08
N GLY A 13 -0.06 8.87 -4.91
CA GLY A 13 -0.88 8.35 -6.00
C GLY A 13 -0.52 6.92 -6.41
N TYR A 14 -0.07 6.10 -5.47
CA TYR A 14 0.08 4.67 -5.71
C TYR A 14 -1.28 4.03 -6.00
N GLU A 15 -1.33 3.12 -6.96
CA GLU A 15 -2.54 2.35 -7.25
C GLU A 15 -2.58 1.00 -6.50
N LEU A 16 -1.41 0.54 -6.05
CA LEU A 16 -1.22 -0.69 -5.29
C LEU A 16 -0.26 -0.44 -4.14
N VAL A 17 -0.65 -0.83 -2.92
CA VAL A 17 0.21 -0.82 -1.74
C VAL A 17 0.19 -2.22 -1.12
N CYS A 18 1.33 -2.91 -1.22
CA CYS A 18 1.52 -4.22 -0.59
C CYS A 18 2.25 -4.06 0.74
N VAL A 19 1.69 -4.58 1.82
CA VAL A 19 2.35 -4.58 3.14
C VAL A 19 2.82 -5.99 3.47
N VAL A 20 4.10 -6.14 3.81
CA VAL A 20 4.75 -7.45 3.98
C VAL A 20 5.22 -7.64 5.43
N GLY A 21 5.05 -8.85 5.95
CA GLY A 21 5.60 -9.28 7.23
C GLY A 21 4.65 -9.18 8.42
N GLN A 22 5.19 -9.37 9.63
CA GLN A 22 4.37 -9.49 10.83
C GLN A 22 3.58 -8.21 11.14
N GLY A 23 2.27 -8.35 11.30
CA GLY A 23 1.39 -7.21 11.58
C GLY A 23 0.98 -6.40 10.35
N CYS A 24 1.31 -6.87 9.13
CA CYS A 24 0.92 -6.23 7.88
C CYS A 24 -0.59 -5.98 7.75
N GLN A 25 -1.42 -6.86 8.31
CA GLN A 25 -2.87 -6.70 8.26
C GLN A 25 -3.35 -5.46 9.04
N HIS A 26 -2.70 -5.14 10.16
CA HIS A 26 -3.03 -3.91 10.89
C HIS A 26 -2.62 -2.66 10.11
N TRP A 27 -1.49 -2.72 9.42
CA TRP A 27 -1.05 -1.64 8.55
C TRP A 27 -1.98 -1.46 7.34
N GLU A 28 -2.45 -2.55 6.75
CA GLU A 28 -3.49 -2.53 5.71
C GLU A 28 -4.77 -1.85 6.21
N ASP A 29 -5.29 -2.24 7.38
CA ASP A 29 -6.48 -1.60 7.98
C ASP A 29 -6.29 -0.08 8.14
N VAL A 30 -5.09 0.34 8.58
CA VAL A 30 -4.76 1.77 8.75
C VAL A 30 -4.67 2.49 7.41
N ILE A 31 -4.09 1.86 6.39
CA ILE A 31 -4.00 2.45 5.05
C ILE A 31 -5.40 2.57 4.44
N ASP A 32 -6.26 1.58 4.59
CA ASP A 32 -7.64 1.60 4.12
C ASP A 32 -8.44 2.73 4.78
N GLU A 33 -8.32 2.88 6.10
CA GLU A 33 -8.97 3.98 6.83
C GLU A 33 -8.48 5.34 6.32
N LEU A 34 -7.16 5.51 6.13
CA LEU A 34 -6.57 6.75 5.63
C LEU A 34 -6.92 7.04 4.17
N ALA A 35 -7.04 6.01 3.33
CA ALA A 35 -7.42 6.14 1.94
C ALA A 35 -8.88 6.61 1.80
N VAL A 36 -9.77 6.15 2.67
CA VAL A 36 -11.16 6.64 2.73
C VAL A 36 -11.21 8.05 3.33
N GLY A 37 -10.44 8.30 4.39
CA GLY A 37 -10.40 9.57 5.09
C GLY A 37 -11.79 9.99 5.60
N ASP A 38 -12.15 11.25 5.41
CA ASP A 38 -13.49 11.79 5.72
C ASP A 38 -14.48 11.65 4.55
N GLY A 39 -14.07 11.00 3.45
CA GLY A 39 -14.85 10.81 2.24
C GLY A 39 -14.90 12.01 1.30
N THR A 40 -14.21 13.12 1.58
CA THR A 40 -14.17 14.30 0.70
C THR A 40 -13.24 14.12 -0.51
N ASP A 41 -12.15 13.38 -0.33
CA ASP A 41 -11.13 13.10 -1.35
C ASP A 41 -10.56 11.67 -1.16
N PRO A 42 -11.38 10.63 -1.37
CA PRO A 42 -10.94 9.25 -1.17
C PRO A 42 -9.87 8.87 -2.20
N LYS A 43 -8.86 8.12 -1.76
CA LYS A 43 -7.79 7.59 -2.60
C LYS A 43 -8.16 6.20 -3.08
N PHE A 44 -8.10 5.99 -4.39
CA PHE A 44 -8.35 4.69 -5.01
C PHE A 44 -7.06 3.88 -5.02
N ILE A 45 -6.81 3.18 -3.91
CA ILE A 45 -5.63 2.35 -3.69
C ILE A 45 -6.10 0.92 -3.50
N VAL A 46 -5.49 -0.03 -4.20
CA VAL A 46 -5.61 -1.45 -3.86
C VAL A 46 -4.59 -1.76 -2.78
N THR A 47 -5.05 -2.31 -1.67
CA THR A 47 -4.20 -2.73 -0.56
C THR A 47 -4.16 -4.25 -0.49
N THR A 48 -3.00 -4.79 -0.13
CA THR A 48 -2.82 -6.21 0.13
C THR A 48 -1.89 -6.43 1.31
N SER A 49 -2.21 -7.39 2.16
CA SER A 49 -1.35 -7.83 3.27
C SER A 49 -0.76 -9.23 3.05
N HIS A 50 0.55 -9.34 3.29
CA HIS A 50 1.36 -10.52 2.97
C HIS A 50 2.16 -10.97 4.21
N PRO A 51 1.54 -11.67 5.17
CA PRO A 51 2.17 -11.99 6.46
C PRO A 51 3.28 -13.04 6.36
N ASP A 52 3.17 -13.97 5.40
CA ASP A 52 4.02 -15.16 5.29
C ASP A 52 4.82 -15.20 3.96
N GLU A 53 4.69 -14.19 3.10
CA GLU A 53 5.37 -14.13 1.80
C GLU A 53 6.67 -13.31 1.89
N SER A 54 7.64 -13.65 1.05
CA SER A 54 8.87 -12.88 0.96
C SER A 54 8.65 -11.57 0.21
N VAL A 55 9.54 -10.59 0.40
CA VAL A 55 9.49 -9.33 -0.36
C VAL A 55 9.60 -9.61 -1.86
N GLU A 56 10.43 -10.57 -2.25
CA GLU A 56 10.61 -10.98 -3.65
C GLU A 56 9.32 -11.54 -4.26
N ASP A 57 8.60 -12.42 -3.53
CA ASP A 57 7.32 -12.97 -3.99
C ASP A 57 6.27 -11.87 -4.19
N VAL A 58 6.22 -10.92 -3.24
CA VAL A 58 5.28 -9.80 -3.28
C VAL A 58 5.61 -8.81 -4.41
N VAL A 59 6.90 -8.61 -4.70
CA VAL A 59 7.33 -7.80 -5.87
C VAL A 59 6.89 -8.45 -7.18
N GLU A 60 7.02 -9.77 -7.33
CA GLU A 60 6.54 -10.48 -8.51
C GLU A 60 5.01 -10.46 -8.62
N PHE A 61 4.30 -10.59 -7.50
CA PHE A 61 2.86 -10.38 -7.42
C PHE A 61 2.46 -8.97 -7.90
N ALA A 62 3.13 -7.93 -7.40
CA ALA A 62 2.85 -6.54 -7.76
C ALA A 62 3.08 -6.28 -9.26
N LYS A 63 4.12 -6.88 -9.86
CA LYS A 63 4.38 -6.79 -11.31
C LYS A 63 3.29 -7.46 -12.16
N ALA A 64 2.59 -8.45 -11.62
CA ALA A 64 1.52 -9.14 -12.33
C ALA A 64 0.20 -8.35 -12.34
N LEU A 65 0.06 -7.35 -11.45
CA LEU A 65 -1.10 -6.47 -11.41
C LEU A 65 -0.99 -5.37 -12.47
N SER A 66 -2.09 -5.15 -13.18
CA SER A 66 -2.19 -4.06 -14.14
C SER A 66 -2.61 -2.77 -13.43
N THR A 67 -1.78 -1.75 -13.54
CA THR A 67 -2.10 -0.37 -13.14
C THR A 67 -2.64 0.41 -14.33
N SER A 68 -3.30 1.55 -14.07
CA SER A 68 -3.83 2.44 -15.10
C SER A 68 -2.72 3.03 -15.98
N VAL A 69 -1.52 3.18 -15.41
CA VAL A 69 -0.29 3.58 -16.10
C VAL A 69 0.87 2.66 -15.74
N ALA A 70 1.72 2.34 -16.71
CA ALA A 70 2.94 1.58 -16.45
C ALA A 70 3.82 2.32 -15.44
N SER A 71 4.11 1.64 -14.33
CA SER A 71 4.77 2.24 -13.16
C SER A 71 5.84 1.30 -12.61
N ASP A 72 6.83 1.88 -11.94
CA ASP A 72 7.85 1.13 -11.20
C ASP A 72 7.37 0.79 -9.77
N ILE A 73 8.09 -0.12 -9.12
CA ILE A 73 7.83 -0.53 -7.72
C ILE A 73 8.78 0.20 -6.79
N ASP A 74 8.22 0.90 -5.80
CA ASP A 74 8.95 1.50 -4.70
C ASP A 74 8.92 0.59 -3.46
N ILE A 75 10.09 0.17 -2.99
CA ILE A 75 10.22 -0.63 -1.75
C ILE A 75 10.64 0.29 -0.60
N VAL A 76 9.84 0.32 0.47
CA VAL A 76 10.09 1.10 1.69
C VAL A 76 10.21 0.16 2.88
N GLN A 77 11.22 0.37 3.72
CA GLN A 77 11.41 -0.36 4.98
C GLN A 77 11.23 0.62 6.15
N ILE A 78 10.47 0.19 7.16
CA ILE A 78 10.09 0.94 8.36
C ILE A 78 10.56 0.21 9.62
#